data_AF-A0A2V6HI85-F1
#
_entry.id   AF-A0A2V6HI85-F1
#
_cell.length_a   1.000
_cell.length_b   1.000
_cell.length_c   1.000
_cell.angle_alpha   90.00
_cell.angle_beta   90.00
_cell.angle_gamma   90.00
#
_symmetry.space_group_name_H-M   'P 1'
#
loop_
_entity.id
_entity.type
_entity.pdbx_description
1 polymer ?
#
loop_
_entity_poly.entity_id
_entity_poly.type
_entity_poly.pdbx_seq_one_letter_code
_entity_poly.pdbx_strand_id
1 'polypeptide(L)'
;MSSSDETIFGSEFFEPICKHASKFIIAAARGSDFVLEADDAYQAISLKFGPNAFNSDQVSKLNDRFREMENSLRATLRTLRKQFVPIMGCAYGKGNLAPQKSRRYFKLAGQEFWERVTGDSAFYLKLVTFMRDDPDKHRPAFTEAWDRAVNRFVRDFTCDFCNDAGEIEWERLVAFNSRRPEPQIARKSSRK
;
A
#
# COMPACT_ATOMS: atom_id res chain seq x y z
N MET A 1 -5.14 11.21 5.90
CA MET A 1 -5.48 10.00 5.13
C MET A 1 -5.52 8.85 6.10
N SER A 2 -6.58 8.04 6.05
CA SER A 2 -6.72 6.83 6.86
C SER A 2 -5.83 5.72 6.30
N SER A 3 -5.46 4.73 7.12
CA SER A 3 -4.72 3.54 6.65
C SER A 3 -5.47 2.75 5.56
N SER A 4 -6.80 2.84 5.54
CA SER A 4 -7.64 2.29 4.47
C SER A 4 -7.45 3.04 3.15
N ASP A 5 -7.39 4.37 3.17
CA ASP A 5 -7.16 5.18 1.97
C ASP A 5 -5.79 4.89 1.37
N GLU A 6 -4.77 4.69 2.22
CA GLU A 6 -3.43 4.33 1.80
C GLU A 6 -3.39 2.95 1.10
N THR A 7 -4.16 2.00 1.61
CA THR A 7 -4.26 0.65 1.04
C THR A 7 -4.91 0.71 -0.35
N ILE A 8 -6.05 1.40 -0.46
CA ILE A 8 -6.78 1.57 -1.73
C ILE A 8 -5.92 2.33 -2.74
N PHE A 9 -5.26 3.41 -2.33
CA PHE A 9 -4.37 4.17 -3.22
C PHE A 9 -3.21 3.30 -3.73
N GLY A 10 -2.65 2.46 -2.87
CA GLY A 10 -1.59 1.52 -3.25
C GLY A 10 -2.04 0.52 -4.32
N SER A 11 -3.12 -0.23 -4.05
CA SER A 11 -3.57 -1.33 -4.91
C SER A 11 -4.28 -0.88 -6.18
N GLU A 12 -5.11 0.17 -6.10
CA GLU A 12 -5.97 0.57 -7.21
C GLU A 12 -5.32 1.60 -8.14
N PHE A 13 -4.35 2.38 -7.63
CA PHE A 13 -3.72 3.44 -8.41
C PHE A 13 -2.23 3.21 -8.59
N PHE A 14 -1.48 3.14 -7.49
CA PHE A 14 -0.03 3.23 -7.58
C PHE A 14 0.61 2.03 -8.30
N GLU A 15 0.24 0.82 -7.90
CA GLU A 15 0.76 -0.40 -8.53
C GLU A 15 0.31 -0.54 -10.00
N PRO A 16 -0.98 -0.34 -10.35
CA PRO A 16 -1.43 -0.35 -11.75
C PRO A 16 -0.74 0.68 -12.64
N ILE A 17 -0.53 1.90 -12.14
CA ILE A 17 0.19 2.95 -12.90
C ILE A 17 1.64 2.50 -13.15
N CYS A 18 2.34 1.96 -12.15
CA CYS A 18 3.69 1.43 -12.34
C CYS A 18 3.70 0.34 -13.42
N LYS A 19 2.72 -0.58 -13.37
CA LYS A 19 2.52 -1.66 -14.33
C LYS A 19 2.33 -1.18 -15.77
N HIS A 20 1.55 -0.12 -15.94
CA HIS A 20 1.23 0.41 -17.27
C HIS A 20 2.30 1.38 -17.81
N ALA A 21 2.93 2.15 -16.93
CA ALA A 21 3.91 3.17 -17.32
C ALA A 21 5.30 2.59 -17.60
N SER A 22 5.61 1.40 -17.09
CA SER A 22 6.87 0.71 -17.36
C SER A 22 6.80 -0.09 -18.65
N LYS A 23 7.88 -0.02 -19.45
CA LYS A 23 8.07 -0.81 -20.67
C LYS A 23 8.62 -2.22 -20.42
N PHE A 24 9.12 -2.51 -19.22
CA PHE A 24 9.95 -3.69 -18.93
C PHE A 24 9.59 -4.41 -17.62
N ILE A 25 8.30 -4.45 -17.26
CA ILE A 25 7.88 -5.18 -16.06
C ILE A 25 7.89 -6.68 -16.29
N ILE A 26 8.69 -7.36 -15.49
CA ILE A 26 8.60 -8.80 -15.29
C ILE A 26 7.67 -9.04 -14.10
N ALA A 27 6.79 -10.04 -14.23
CA ALA A 27 5.84 -10.44 -13.19
C ALA A 27 6.51 -10.55 -11.82
N ALA A 28 5.77 -10.16 -10.78
CA ALA A 28 6.24 -10.11 -9.40
C ALA A 28 7.01 -11.37 -9.00
N ALA A 29 8.29 -11.20 -8.66
CA ALA A 29 9.06 -12.24 -7.99
C ALA A 29 8.80 -12.16 -6.49
N ARG A 30 8.76 -13.32 -5.83
CA ARG A 30 8.46 -13.43 -4.39
C ARG A 30 9.37 -12.49 -3.59
N GLY A 31 8.79 -11.48 -2.94
CA GLY A 31 9.52 -10.47 -2.17
C GLY A 31 9.64 -9.09 -2.82
N SER A 32 9.11 -8.89 -4.03
CA SER A 32 9.01 -7.61 -4.74
C SER A 32 7.60 -7.42 -5.33
N ASP A 33 7.20 -6.18 -5.56
CA ASP A 33 5.93 -5.86 -6.23
C ASP A 33 6.08 -5.98 -7.75
N PHE A 34 7.23 -5.59 -8.29
CA PHE A 34 7.64 -5.87 -9.67
C PHE A 34 9.15 -5.74 -9.85
N VAL A 35 9.63 -6.15 -11.02
CA VAL A 35 11.02 -6.02 -11.43
C VAL A 35 11.11 -5.19 -12.70
N LEU A 36 12.08 -4.27 -12.74
CA LEU A 36 12.54 -3.63 -13.97
C LEU A 36 13.85 -4.28 -14.39
N GLU A 37 13.84 -4.93 -15.55
CA GLU A 37 15.04 -5.50 -16.12
C GLU A 37 15.69 -4.50 -17.09
N ALA A 38 16.92 -4.10 -16.77
CA ALA A 38 17.80 -3.32 -17.64
C ALA A 38 18.92 -4.22 -18.19
N ASP A 39 19.76 -3.68 -19.07
CA ASP A 39 20.83 -4.44 -19.73
C ASP A 39 21.83 -5.03 -18.72
N ASP A 40 22.20 -4.26 -17.69
CA ASP A 40 23.21 -4.61 -16.69
C ASP A 40 22.65 -4.80 -15.27
N ALA A 41 21.34 -4.59 -15.08
CA ALA A 41 20.72 -4.57 -13.76
C ALA A 41 19.37 -5.27 -13.72
N TYR A 42 19.13 -5.95 -12.60
CA TYR A 42 17.87 -6.55 -12.21
C TYR A 42 17.34 -5.76 -11.00
N GLN A 43 16.42 -4.84 -11.26
CA GLN A 43 15.95 -3.90 -10.25
C GLN A 43 14.69 -4.43 -9.59
N ALA A 44 14.83 -4.96 -8.37
CA ALA A 44 13.71 -5.46 -7.59
C ALA A 44 13.06 -4.30 -6.83
N ILE A 45 11.79 -4.01 -7.14
CA ILE A 45 11.08 -2.85 -6.61
C ILE A 45 10.02 -3.31 -5.61
N SER A 46 10.03 -2.72 -4.42
CA SER A 46 8.91 -2.75 -3.49
C SER A 46 8.28 -1.36 -3.37
N LEU A 47 6.97 -1.28 -3.52
CA LEU A 47 6.20 -0.05 -3.55
C LEU A 47 5.75 0.37 -2.16
N LYS A 48 5.76 1.68 -1.96
CA LYS A 48 5.11 2.37 -0.85
C LYS A 48 4.51 3.68 -1.36
N PHE A 49 3.39 4.11 -0.82
CA PHE A 49 2.76 5.37 -1.25
C PHE A 49 3.63 6.59 -0.91
N GLY A 50 4.16 6.68 0.31
CA GLY A 50 4.92 7.83 0.79
C GLY A 50 6.30 7.50 1.38
N PRO A 51 7.16 8.51 1.55
CA PRO A 51 8.53 8.33 2.04
C PRO A 51 8.59 8.17 3.57
N ASN A 52 7.54 8.54 4.30
CA ASN A 52 7.49 8.43 5.76
C ASN A 52 6.90 7.07 6.17
N ALA A 53 7.11 6.70 7.44
CA ALA A 53 6.60 5.48 8.08
C ALA A 53 7.34 4.17 7.75
N PHE A 54 8.59 4.08 8.19
CA PHE A 54 9.17 2.78 8.52
C PHE A 54 9.51 2.78 10.00
N ASN A 55 8.87 1.88 10.77
CA ASN A 55 9.48 1.47 12.03
C ASN A 55 10.68 0.54 11.74
N SER A 56 11.54 0.32 12.73
CA SER A 56 12.74 -0.51 12.60
C SER A 56 12.43 -1.90 12.04
N ASP A 57 11.32 -2.49 12.47
CA ASP A 57 10.94 -3.86 12.11
C ASP A 57 10.56 -3.98 10.64
N GLN A 58 9.85 -2.98 10.11
CA GLN A 58 9.53 -2.94 8.69
C GLN A 58 10.83 -2.85 7.87
N VAL A 59 11.83 -2.06 8.30
CA VAL A 59 13.09 -1.91 7.55
C VAL A 59 13.84 -3.23 7.53
N SER A 60 13.91 -3.91 8.67
CA SER A 60 14.52 -5.25 8.77
C SER A 60 13.82 -6.23 7.86
N LYS A 61 12.49 -6.33 7.92
CA LYS A 61 11.72 -7.26 7.08
C LYS A 61 11.93 -7.01 5.60
N LEU A 62 12.03 -5.75 5.16
CA LEU A 62 12.28 -5.44 3.75
C LEU A 62 13.73 -5.76 3.34
N ASN A 63 14.73 -5.50 4.21
CA ASN A 63 16.10 -5.93 3.98
C ASN A 63 16.21 -7.46 3.82
N ASP A 64 15.51 -8.21 4.67
CA ASP A 64 15.54 -9.68 4.66
C ASP A 64 14.89 -10.22 3.39
N ARG A 65 13.73 -9.69 3.00
CA ARG A 65 13.06 -10.03 1.72
C ARG A 65 13.96 -9.81 0.52
N PHE A 66 14.59 -8.63 0.41
CA PHE A 66 15.51 -8.36 -0.70
C PHE A 66 16.74 -9.27 -0.68
N ARG A 67 17.28 -9.58 0.50
CA ARG A 67 18.41 -10.49 0.65
C ARG A 67 18.06 -11.92 0.22
N GLU A 68 16.89 -12.42 0.64
CA GLU A 68 16.38 -13.74 0.24
C GLU A 68 16.23 -13.82 -1.28
N MET A 69 15.65 -12.78 -1.89
CA MET A 69 15.48 -12.67 -3.33
C MET A 69 16.83 -12.65 -4.06
N GLU A 70 17.77 -11.79 -3.63
CA GLU A 70 19.13 -11.72 -4.18
C GLU A 70 19.83 -13.09 -4.12
N ASN A 71 19.74 -13.78 -2.99
CA ASN A 71 20.32 -15.10 -2.81
C ASN A 71 19.70 -16.13 -3.77
N SER A 72 18.37 -16.11 -3.93
CA SER A 72 17.67 -17.04 -4.82
C SER A 72 18.01 -16.82 -6.30
N LEU A 73 18.29 -15.57 -6.70
CA LEU A 73 18.57 -15.21 -8.09
C LEU A 73 20.07 -15.17 -8.43
N ARG A 74 20.96 -15.33 -7.45
CA ARG A 74 22.42 -15.13 -7.59
C ARG A 74 23.02 -15.86 -8.79
N ALA A 75 22.70 -17.14 -8.96
CA ALA A 75 23.24 -17.94 -10.06
C ALA A 75 22.78 -17.42 -11.43
N THR A 76 21.48 -17.12 -11.55
CA THR A 76 20.86 -16.56 -12.76
C THR A 76 21.46 -15.20 -13.10
N LEU A 77 21.56 -14.29 -12.13
CA LEU A 77 22.10 -12.95 -12.34
C LEU A 77 23.58 -12.98 -12.75
N ARG A 78 24.37 -13.91 -12.20
CA ARG A 78 25.76 -14.11 -12.63
C ARG A 78 25.86 -14.55 -14.09
N THR A 79 25.01 -15.48 -14.52
CA THR A 79 24.98 -15.95 -15.91
C THR A 79 24.55 -14.84 -16.86
N LEU A 80 23.55 -14.05 -16.48
CA LEU A 80 23.06 -12.91 -17.25
C LEU A 80 23.98 -11.67 -17.15
N ARG A 81 25.02 -11.72 -16.30
CA ARG A 81 25.93 -10.59 -16.00
C ARG A 81 25.19 -9.34 -15.50
N LYS A 82 24.13 -9.53 -14.72
CA LYS A 82 23.32 -8.44 -14.15
C LYS A 82 23.56 -8.25 -12.66
N GLN A 83 23.52 -7.01 -12.21
CA GLN A 83 23.56 -6.66 -10.80
C GLN A 83 22.17 -6.70 -10.18
N PHE A 84 22.06 -7.16 -8.93
CA PHE A 84 20.82 -7.04 -8.18
C PHE A 84 20.71 -5.64 -7.56
N VAL A 85 19.65 -4.91 -7.86
CA VAL A 85 19.43 -3.54 -7.35
C VAL A 85 18.11 -3.48 -6.59
N PRO A 86 18.13 -3.57 -5.24
CA PRO A 86 16.91 -3.47 -4.44
C PRO A 86 16.49 -2.00 -4.26
N ILE A 87 15.22 -1.72 -4.55
CA ILE A 87 14.64 -0.37 -4.52
C ILE A 87 13.32 -0.39 -3.76
N MET A 88 13.16 0.53 -2.82
CA MET A 88 11.88 0.92 -2.28
C MET A 88 11.40 2.18 -3.01
N GLY A 89 10.32 2.06 -3.77
CA GLY A 89 9.73 3.13 -4.57
C GLY A 89 8.61 3.84 -3.83
N CYS A 90 8.63 5.17 -3.82
CA CYS A 90 7.59 6.01 -3.26
C CYS A 90 6.89 6.84 -4.34
N ALA A 91 5.56 6.79 -4.38
CA ALA A 91 4.76 7.49 -5.39
C ALA A 91 4.96 9.01 -5.35
N TYR A 92 5.18 9.58 -4.16
CA TYR A 92 5.33 11.01 -3.95
C TYR A 92 6.33 11.34 -2.84
N GLY A 93 6.54 12.65 -2.63
CA GLY A 93 7.37 13.19 -1.55
C GLY A 93 8.84 13.31 -1.91
N LYS A 94 9.61 13.84 -0.96
CA LYS A 94 11.07 14.01 -1.06
C LYS A 94 11.72 13.12 0.00
N GLY A 95 12.63 12.25 -0.39
CA GLY A 95 13.22 11.31 0.58
C GLY A 95 14.17 10.29 -0.04
N ASN A 96 14.85 10.66 -1.12
CA ASN A 96 15.79 9.78 -1.80
C ASN A 96 16.98 9.47 -0.90
N LEU A 97 17.29 8.18 -0.73
CA LEU A 97 18.40 7.76 0.10
C LEU A 97 19.11 6.57 -0.53
N ALA A 98 20.45 6.64 -0.54
CA ALA A 98 21.29 5.52 -0.93
C ALA A 98 21.22 4.38 0.10
N PRO A 99 21.60 3.15 -0.30
CA PRO A 99 21.81 2.04 0.62
C PRO A 99 22.86 2.37 1.68
N GLN A 100 22.65 1.88 2.90
CA GLN A 100 23.60 1.96 4.01
C GLN A 100 23.48 0.71 4.88
N LYS A 101 24.30 0.58 5.93
CA LYS A 101 24.35 -0.62 6.79
C LYS A 101 22.99 -1.05 7.34
N SER A 102 22.15 -0.10 7.76
CA SER A 102 20.80 -0.37 8.32
C SER A 102 19.71 -0.54 7.26
N ARG A 103 19.94 -0.10 6.02
CA ARG A 103 18.98 -0.15 4.91
C ARG A 103 19.72 -0.49 3.64
N ARG A 104 19.73 -1.77 3.25
CA ARG A 104 20.51 -2.26 2.10
C ARG A 104 19.79 -2.13 0.76
N TYR A 105 18.96 -1.10 0.63
CA TYR A 105 18.19 -0.80 -0.58
C TYR A 105 18.11 0.70 -0.81
N PHE A 106 17.96 1.08 -2.08
CA PHE A 106 17.69 2.46 -2.47
C PHE A 106 16.28 2.83 -2.02
N LYS A 107 16.13 4.06 -1.53
CA LYS A 107 14.81 4.67 -1.40
C LYS A 107 14.71 5.73 -2.48
N LEU A 108 13.73 5.61 -3.37
CA LEU A 108 13.45 6.60 -4.41
C LEU A 108 12.03 7.11 -4.22
N ALA A 109 11.81 8.42 -4.28
CA ALA A 109 10.52 9.04 -4.04
C ALA A 109 10.21 10.11 -5.08
N GLY A 110 8.94 10.20 -5.48
CA GLY A 110 8.49 11.25 -6.40
C GLY A 110 9.22 11.19 -7.74
N GLN A 111 9.81 12.32 -8.16
CA GLN A 111 10.43 12.46 -9.47
C GLN A 111 11.44 11.35 -9.77
N GLU A 112 12.38 11.08 -8.86
CA GLU A 112 13.44 10.09 -9.09
C GLU A 112 12.91 8.66 -9.20
N PHE A 113 11.83 8.34 -8.49
CA PHE A 113 11.17 7.05 -8.65
C PHE A 113 10.46 6.95 -10.01
N TRP A 114 9.69 7.97 -10.37
CA TRP A 114 8.94 7.96 -11.63
C TRP A 114 9.85 7.99 -12.86
N GLU A 115 10.92 8.77 -12.82
CA GLU A 115 11.96 8.76 -13.84
C GLU A 115 12.61 7.38 -13.95
N ARG A 116 12.86 6.72 -12.81
CA ARG A 116 13.41 5.35 -12.81
C ARG A 116 12.48 4.35 -13.51
N VAL A 117 11.17 4.44 -13.26
CA VAL A 117 10.18 3.51 -13.81
C VAL A 117 9.90 3.77 -15.29
N THR A 118 9.87 5.04 -15.70
CA THR A 118 9.31 5.46 -16.99
C THR A 118 10.37 5.98 -17.98
N GLY A 119 11.53 6.38 -17.48
CA GLY A 119 12.54 7.13 -18.24
C GLY A 119 12.19 8.61 -18.46
N ASP A 120 11.11 9.10 -17.86
CA ASP A 120 10.61 10.46 -18.04
C ASP A 120 10.65 11.24 -16.73
N SER A 121 11.56 12.21 -16.64
CA SER A 121 11.74 13.06 -15.46
C SER A 121 10.53 13.96 -15.16
N ALA A 122 9.67 14.20 -16.13
CA ALA A 122 8.44 14.98 -15.95
C ALA A 122 7.20 14.12 -15.64
N PHE A 123 7.34 12.79 -15.58
CA PHE A 123 6.19 11.88 -15.44
C PHE A 123 5.35 12.15 -14.18
N TYR A 124 5.99 12.51 -13.07
CA TYR A 124 5.27 12.84 -11.83
C TYR A 124 4.32 14.05 -11.97
N LEU A 125 4.65 15.02 -12.83
CA LEU A 125 3.76 16.14 -13.17
C LEU A 125 2.64 15.69 -14.12
N LYS A 126 2.97 14.80 -15.05
CA LYS A 126 1.99 14.24 -15.98
C LYS A 126 0.88 13.50 -15.26
N LEU A 127 1.17 12.81 -14.15
CA LEU A 127 0.14 12.17 -13.32
C LEU A 127 -0.97 13.15 -12.92
N VAL A 128 -0.59 14.31 -12.38
CA VAL A 128 -1.57 15.36 -12.01
C VAL A 128 -2.28 15.91 -13.25
N THR A 129 -1.53 16.11 -14.33
CA THR A 129 -2.08 16.61 -15.60
C THR A 129 -3.05 15.62 -16.27
N PHE A 130 -2.87 14.31 -16.07
CA PHE A 130 -3.75 13.28 -16.60
C PHE A 130 -5.03 13.15 -15.78
N MET A 131 -4.96 13.37 -14.46
CA MET A 131 -6.15 13.39 -13.61
C MET A 131 -7.07 14.59 -13.93
N ARG A 132 -6.52 15.74 -14.36
CA ARG A 132 -7.29 16.94 -14.73
C ARG A 132 -8.35 17.30 -13.67
N ASP A 133 -9.59 17.51 -14.12
CA ASP A 133 -10.78 17.84 -13.35
C ASP A 133 -11.64 16.59 -13.06
N ASP A 134 -11.16 15.39 -13.39
CA ASP A 134 -11.90 14.14 -13.20
C ASP A 134 -12.30 13.90 -11.72
N PRO A 135 -11.41 14.13 -10.73
CA PRO A 135 -11.79 14.03 -9.32
C PRO A 135 -12.94 14.98 -8.94
N ASP A 136 -12.97 16.18 -9.51
CA ASP A 136 -14.02 17.17 -9.21
C ASP A 136 -15.37 16.78 -9.83
N LYS A 137 -15.37 16.07 -10.97
CA LYS A 137 -16.60 15.51 -11.56
C LYS A 137 -17.21 14.41 -10.69
N HIS A 138 -16.37 13.62 -10.03
CA HIS A 138 -16.82 12.52 -9.17
C HIS A 138 -17.12 12.96 -7.73
N ARG A 139 -16.64 14.14 -7.31
CA ARG A 139 -16.83 14.68 -5.96
C ARG A 139 -18.30 14.73 -5.51
N PRO A 140 -19.29 15.20 -6.31
CA PRO A 140 -20.67 15.28 -5.85
C PRO A 140 -21.27 13.91 -5.50
N ALA A 141 -21.07 12.92 -6.37
CA ALA A 141 -21.55 11.55 -6.14
C ALA A 141 -20.85 10.90 -4.94
N PHE A 142 -19.55 11.15 -4.77
CA PHE A 142 -18.81 10.70 -3.60
C PHE A 142 -19.35 11.32 -2.31
N THR A 143 -19.52 12.65 -2.27
CA THR A 143 -20.06 13.37 -1.10
C THR A 143 -21.44 12.85 -0.73
N GLU A 144 -22.34 12.67 -1.70
CA GLU A 144 -23.67 12.16 -1.44
C GLU A 144 -23.65 10.72 -0.87
N ALA A 145 -22.79 9.85 -1.42
CA ALA A 145 -22.62 8.49 -0.92
C ALA A 145 -22.00 8.45 0.48
N TRP A 146 -21.04 9.34 0.75
CA TRP A 146 -20.39 9.52 2.05
C TRP A 146 -21.40 9.98 3.09
N ASP A 147 -22.19 11.02 2.81
CA ASP A 147 -23.21 11.55 3.73
C ASP A 147 -24.24 10.47 4.08
N ARG A 148 -24.68 9.67 3.08
CA ARG A 148 -25.52 8.50 3.36
C ARG A 148 -24.85 7.48 4.27
N ALA A 149 -23.56 7.22 4.11
CA ALA A 149 -22.81 6.29 4.96
C ALA A 149 -22.70 6.81 6.40
N VAL A 150 -22.39 8.10 6.56
CA VAL A 150 -22.36 8.77 7.86
C VAL A 150 -23.72 8.70 8.53
N ASN A 151 -24.81 9.02 7.83
CA ASN A 151 -26.16 8.97 8.40
C ASN A 151 -26.56 7.56 8.86
N ARG A 152 -26.20 6.52 8.09
CA ARG A 152 -26.41 5.13 8.53
C ARG A 152 -25.62 4.82 9.79
N PHE A 153 -24.34 5.18 9.82
CA PHE A 153 -23.49 4.95 10.99
C PHE A 153 -24.01 5.69 12.23
N VAL A 154 -24.38 6.98 12.09
CA VAL A 154 -24.93 7.78 13.20
C VAL A 154 -26.22 7.16 13.72
N ARG A 155 -27.15 6.80 12.83
CA ARG A 155 -28.39 6.13 13.23
C ARG A 155 -28.10 4.84 14.00
N ASP A 156 -27.30 3.94 13.42
CA ASP A 156 -27.02 2.64 14.02
C ASP A 156 -26.29 2.81 15.36
N PHE A 157 -25.33 3.73 15.44
CA PHE A 157 -24.62 4.05 16.67
C PHE A 157 -25.55 4.62 17.75
N THR A 158 -26.41 5.58 17.41
CA THR A 158 -27.37 6.17 18.35
C THR A 158 -28.38 5.13 18.84
N CYS A 159 -28.92 4.30 17.96
CA CYS A 159 -29.87 3.24 18.35
C CYS A 159 -29.24 2.17 19.25
N ASP A 160 -27.97 1.83 19.01
CA ASP A 160 -27.31 0.74 19.72
C ASP A 160 -26.56 1.18 20.98
N PHE A 161 -26.13 2.45 21.07
CA PHE A 161 -25.19 2.91 22.09
C PHE A 161 -25.55 4.24 22.75
N CYS A 162 -26.71 4.84 22.48
CA CYS A 162 -27.18 6.02 23.20
C CYS A 162 -28.49 5.77 23.93
N ASN A 163 -28.69 6.46 25.05
CA ASN A 163 -29.95 6.45 25.80
C ASN A 163 -30.98 7.44 25.21
N ASP A 164 -32.21 7.45 25.74
CA ASP A 164 -33.29 8.35 25.30
C ASP A 164 -32.98 9.85 25.49
N ALA A 165 -32.02 10.19 26.36
CA ALA A 165 -31.54 11.55 26.54
C ALA A 165 -30.47 11.95 25.50
N GLY A 166 -30.06 11.02 24.64
CA GLY A 166 -29.03 11.22 23.61
C GLY A 166 -27.60 11.07 24.11
N GLU A 167 -27.39 10.61 25.34
CA GLU A 167 -26.07 10.40 25.93
C GLU A 167 -25.52 9.02 25.55
N ILE A 168 -24.21 8.91 25.38
CA ILE A 168 -23.55 7.64 25.04
C ILE A 168 -23.53 6.72 26.27
N GLU A 169 -24.07 5.51 26.12
CA GLU A 169 -23.95 4.41 27.07
C GLU A 169 -22.59 3.72 26.93
N TRP A 170 -21.55 4.34 27.51
CA TRP A 170 -20.17 3.86 27.38
C TRP A 170 -19.96 2.40 27.79
N GLU A 171 -20.63 1.94 28.85
CA GLU A 171 -20.52 0.55 29.29
C GLU A 171 -20.99 -0.43 28.21
N ARG A 172 -22.10 -0.10 27.51
CA ARG A 172 -22.65 -0.92 26.43
C ARG A 172 -21.72 -0.95 25.23
N LEU A 173 -21.15 0.19 24.84
CA LEU A 173 -20.20 0.29 23.74
C LEU A 173 -18.91 -0.49 24.03
N VAL A 174 -18.34 -0.33 25.23
CA VAL A 174 -17.12 -1.05 25.64
C VAL A 174 -17.39 -2.54 25.75
N ALA A 175 -18.53 -2.94 26.33
CA ALA A 175 -18.93 -4.34 26.38
C ALA A 175 -19.07 -4.92 24.96
N PHE A 176 -19.70 -4.21 24.03
CA PHE A 176 -19.81 -4.65 22.64
C PHE A 176 -18.44 -4.86 21.98
N ASN A 177 -17.51 -3.93 22.16
CA ASN A 177 -16.20 -3.99 21.52
C ASN A 177 -15.24 -4.99 22.17
N SER A 178 -15.28 -5.14 23.50
CA SER A 178 -14.21 -5.76 24.28
C SER A 178 -14.65 -6.94 25.14
N ARG A 179 -15.95 -7.27 25.25
CA ARG A 179 -16.38 -8.46 26.02
C ARG A 179 -15.81 -9.73 25.39
N ARG A 180 -15.54 -10.73 26.22
CA ARG A 180 -15.12 -12.05 25.73
C ARG A 180 -16.20 -12.60 24.79
N PRO A 181 -15.83 -13.25 23.67
CA PRO A 181 -16.78 -13.95 22.83
C PRO A 181 -17.50 -15.01 23.67
N GLU A 182 -18.82 -15.10 23.55
CA GLU A 182 -19.53 -16.23 24.15
C GLU A 182 -19.08 -17.54 23.49
N PRO A 183 -18.85 -18.61 24.28
CA PRO A 183 -18.51 -19.90 23.71
C PRO A 183 -19.67 -20.36 22.82
N GLN A 184 -19.40 -20.51 21.52
CA GLN A 184 -20.36 -21.07 20.59
C GLN A 184 -20.66 -22.52 21.02
N ILE A 185 -21.83 -22.76 21.61
CA ILE A 185 -22.31 -24.11 21.88
C ILE A 185 -22.46 -24.79 20.52
N ALA A 186 -21.59 -25.76 20.23
CA ALA A 186 -21.68 -26.56 19.02
C ALA A 186 -23.09 -27.15 18.92
N ARG A 187 -23.90 -26.66 17.98
CA ARG A 187 -25.20 -27.26 17.67
C ARG A 187 -24.92 -28.69 17.24
N LYS A 188 -25.27 -29.67 18.08
CA LYS A 188 -25.28 -31.08 17.68
C LYS A 188 -26.19 -31.19 16.46
N SER A 189 -25.60 -31.48 15.32
CA SER A 189 -26.31 -31.91 14.12
C SER A 189 -27.14 -33.14 14.49
N SER A 190 -28.44 -32.95 14.71
CA SER A 190 -29.40 -34.05 14.76
C SER A 190 -29.53 -34.60 13.34
N ARG A 191 -28.73 -35.62 13.01
CA ARG A 191 -29.04 -36.51 11.90
C ARG A 191 -30.24 -37.36 12.33
N LYS A 192 -31.36 -37.18 11.63
CA LYS A 192 -32.35 -38.24 11.39
C LYS A 192 -32.43 -38.42 9.88
#